data_AF-W7EMW5-F1
#
_entry.id   AF-W7EMW5-F1
#
_cell.length_a   1.000
_cell.length_b   1.000
_cell.length_c   1.000
_cell.angle_alpha   90.00
_cell.angle_beta   90.00
_cell.angle_gamma   90.00
#
_symmetry.space_group_name_H-M   'P 1'
#
loop_
_entity.id
_entity.type
_entity.pdbx_description
1 polymer ?
#
loop_
_entity_poly.entity_id
_entity_poly.type
_entity_poly.pdbx_seq_one_letter_code
_entity_poly.pdbx_strand_id
1 'polypeptide(L)'
;MDKPPHQQPGKRTSPLHIINGHERLRIEPWGHNSIRVRASLYRDGTGNELGALLETPLNECGTECLESPLKISYHNNSAVQNGLIEVSVSKNKLRFWRMNGISRELLFEELWPQVIECCNPVRDFEYLFN
;
A
#
# COMPACT_ATOMS: atom_id res chain seq x y z
N MET A 1 -28.78 -3.16 16.79
CA MET A 1 -28.54 -1.93 16.01
C MET A 1 -27.50 -2.27 14.98
N ASP A 2 -27.89 -2.43 13.72
CA ASP A 2 -26.95 -2.70 12.64
C ASP A 2 -26.11 -1.45 12.38
N LYS A 3 -24.81 -1.66 12.29
CA LYS A 3 -23.83 -0.62 12.02
C LYS A 3 -24.13 -0.04 10.62
N PRO A 4 -24.21 1.29 10.42
CA PRO A 4 -24.51 1.88 9.12
C PRO A 4 -23.58 1.33 8.02
N PRO A 5 -24.02 1.25 6.75
CA PRO A 5 -23.31 0.55 5.69
C PRO A 5 -21.88 1.06 5.42
N HIS A 6 -21.56 2.31 5.81
CA HIS A 6 -20.19 2.86 5.79
C HIS A 6 -19.24 2.26 6.85
N GLN A 7 -19.77 1.48 7.78
CA GLN A 7 -19.04 0.96 8.93
C GLN A 7 -18.95 -0.57 8.96
N GLN A 8 -19.47 -1.26 7.94
CA GLN A 8 -19.18 -2.67 7.74
C GLN A 8 -17.68 -2.81 7.41
N PRO A 9 -16.94 -3.70 8.10
CA PRO A 9 -15.54 -3.94 7.75
C PRO A 9 -15.52 -4.57 6.36
N GLY A 10 -15.26 -3.75 5.35
CA GLY A 10 -14.96 -4.23 4.01
C GLY A 10 -13.75 -5.17 4.07
N LYS A 11 -13.63 -6.07 3.10
CA LYS A 11 -12.53 -7.04 3.04
C LYS A 11 -11.18 -6.33 3.21
N ARG A 12 -10.35 -6.85 4.12
CA ARG A 12 -9.04 -6.32 4.41
C ARG A 12 -8.00 -7.43 4.40
N THR A 13 -6.78 -7.11 4.00
CA THR A 13 -5.67 -8.06 3.97
C THR A 13 -4.45 -7.48 4.66
N SER A 14 -3.55 -8.37 5.10
CA SER A 14 -2.33 -7.99 5.81
C SER A 14 -1.47 -7.01 4.98
N PRO A 15 -0.77 -6.07 5.63
CA PRO A 15 0.17 -5.17 4.96
C PRO A 15 1.26 -5.93 4.22
N LEU A 16 1.83 -5.31 3.19
CA LEU A 16 2.95 -5.86 2.43
C LEU A 16 4.21 -5.06 2.67
N HIS A 17 5.34 -5.78 2.74
CA HIS A 17 6.68 -5.21 2.66
C HIS A 17 7.46 -5.92 1.55
N ILE A 18 7.81 -5.17 0.52
CA ILE A 18 8.46 -5.68 -0.69
C ILE A 18 9.89 -5.18 -0.75
N ILE A 19 10.82 -6.10 -1.01
CA ILE A 19 12.25 -5.83 -1.18
C ILE A 19 12.59 -5.94 -2.68
N ASN A 20 12.98 -4.83 -3.29
CA ASN A 20 13.38 -4.71 -4.70
C ASN A 20 14.81 -4.14 -4.79
N GLY A 21 15.83 -5.00 -4.69
CA GLY A 21 17.22 -4.55 -4.59
C GLY A 21 17.44 -3.70 -3.34
N HIS A 22 17.80 -2.43 -3.52
CA HIS A 22 17.94 -1.45 -2.43
C HIS A 22 16.63 -0.76 -2.08
N GLU A 23 15.61 -0.84 -2.91
CA GLU A 23 14.32 -0.23 -2.63
C GLU A 23 13.49 -1.11 -1.69
N ARG A 24 12.75 -0.46 -0.79
CA ARG A 24 11.82 -1.05 0.16
C ARG A 24 10.48 -0.39 -0.06
N LEU A 25 9.46 -1.18 -0.38
CA LEU A 25 8.09 -0.68 -0.55
C LEU A 25 7.20 -1.26 0.54
N ARG A 26 6.52 -0.40 1.28
CA ARG A 26 5.50 -0.76 2.26
C ARG A 26 4.14 -0.30 1.76
N ILE A 27 3.19 -1.23 1.74
CA ILE A 27 1.81 -1.00 1.32
C ILE A 27 0.94 -1.44 2.49
N GLU A 28 0.17 -0.54 3.06
CA GLU A 28 -0.64 -0.82 4.25
C GLU A 28 -2.02 -0.18 4.16
N PRO A 29 -3.07 -0.85 4.65
CA PRO A 29 -4.35 -0.21 4.87
C PRO A 29 -4.22 1.02 5.78
N TRP A 30 -4.85 2.15 5.43
CA TRP A 30 -4.74 3.39 6.20
C TRP A 30 -6.08 4.13 6.30
N GLY A 31 -6.86 3.88 7.36
CA GLY A 31 -8.21 4.44 7.51
C GLY A 31 -9.25 3.72 6.64
N HIS A 32 -10.43 4.31 6.48
CA HIS A 32 -11.50 3.72 5.66
C HIS A 32 -11.21 3.80 4.15
N ASN A 33 -11.34 2.67 3.44
CA ASN A 33 -11.18 2.57 1.97
C ASN A 33 -9.94 3.27 1.41
N SER A 34 -8.84 3.23 2.15
CA SER A 34 -7.64 4.02 1.87
C SER A 34 -6.38 3.19 2.09
N ILE A 35 -5.35 3.44 1.30
CA ILE A 35 -4.07 2.71 1.38
C ILE A 35 -2.94 3.72 1.46
N ARG A 36 -2.00 3.48 2.37
CA ARG A 36 -0.74 4.21 2.47
C ARG A 36 0.35 3.39 1.78
N VAL A 37 1.05 4.03 0.85
CA VAL A 37 2.20 3.48 0.16
C VAL A 37 3.42 4.30 0.54
N ARG A 38 4.48 3.63 0.98
CA ARG A 38 5.76 4.26 1.35
C ARG A 38 6.90 3.53 0.67
N ALA A 39 7.77 4.28 0.02
CA ALA A 39 9.01 3.75 -0.55
C ALA A 39 10.21 4.35 0.19
N SER A 40 11.27 3.56 0.35
CA SER A 40 12.55 4.03 0.87
C SER A 40 13.70 3.27 0.22
N LEU A 41 14.91 3.82 0.34
CA LEU A 41 16.14 3.21 -0.17
C LEU A 41 17.00 2.71 0.98
N TYR A 42 17.60 1.53 0.79
CA TYR A 42 18.50 0.77 1.66
C TYR A 42 17.93 0.29 3.00
N ARG A 43 17.10 1.11 3.65
CA ARG A 43 16.50 0.86 4.97
C ARG A 43 15.03 1.25 4.98
N ASP A 44 14.28 0.63 5.87
CA ASP A 44 12.89 1.00 6.12
C ASP A 44 12.82 2.41 6.70
N GLY A 45 11.71 3.11 6.43
CA GLY A 45 11.38 4.34 7.12
C GLY A 45 11.28 4.12 8.64
N THR A 46 11.71 5.11 9.40
CA THR A 46 11.77 5.10 10.86
C THR A 46 10.40 5.30 11.51
N GLY A 47 9.44 5.86 10.77
CA GLY A 47 8.13 6.28 11.29
C GLY A 47 8.15 7.69 11.89
N ASN A 48 9.32 8.31 12.04
CA ASN A 48 9.49 9.67 12.56
C ASN A 48 9.62 10.72 11.45
N GLU A 49 9.42 10.32 10.20
CA GLU A 49 9.41 11.25 9.08
C GLU A 49 8.26 12.24 9.24
N LEU A 50 8.52 13.52 8.92
CA LEU A 50 7.46 14.52 8.86
C LEU A 50 6.42 14.09 7.81
N GLY A 51 5.15 14.13 8.19
CA GLY A 51 4.05 13.73 7.32
C GLY A 51 2.78 14.49 7.65
N ALA A 52 1.95 14.70 6.63
CA ALA A 52 0.63 15.33 6.78
C ALA A 52 -0.46 14.35 7.22
N LEU A 53 -0.19 13.04 7.17
CA LEU A 53 -1.14 12.01 7.57
C LEU A 53 -1.12 11.85 9.09
N LEU A 54 -2.24 12.19 9.74
CA LEU A 54 -2.48 11.81 11.12
C LEU A 54 -2.46 10.28 11.27
N GLU A 55 -2.01 9.79 12.41
CA GLU A 55 -2.12 8.37 12.73
C GLU A 55 -3.55 7.90 12.57
N THR A 56 -3.74 6.73 11.98
CA THR A 56 -5.08 6.19 11.78
C THR A 56 -5.74 5.97 13.14
N PRO A 57 -7.01 6.34 13.28
CA PRO A 57 -7.76 6.00 14.47
C PRO A 57 -7.72 4.48 14.68
N LEU A 58 -7.19 4.00 15.82
CA LEU A 58 -7.08 2.56 16.15
C LEU A 58 -8.43 1.83 15.97
N ASN A 59 -9.53 2.54 16.21
CA ASN A 59 -10.91 2.07 16.14
C ASN A 59 -11.43 1.83 14.71
N GLU A 60 -10.79 2.35 13.66
CA GLU A 60 -11.16 2.08 12.26
C GLU A 60 -10.42 0.87 11.68
N CYS A 61 -9.28 0.51 12.29
CA CYS A 61 -8.36 -0.49 11.80
C CYS A 61 -8.44 -1.85 12.53
N GLY A 62 -8.91 -1.88 13.78
CA GLY A 62 -8.82 -3.07 14.61
C GLY A 62 -7.37 -3.58 14.78
N THR A 63 -7.22 -4.85 15.15
CA THR A 63 -5.91 -5.53 15.33
C THR A 63 -5.13 -5.74 14.02
N GLU A 64 -5.75 -5.55 12.87
CA GLU A 64 -5.14 -5.82 11.55
C GLU A 64 -4.12 -4.73 11.13
N CYS A 65 -4.22 -3.51 11.69
CA CYS A 65 -3.14 -2.51 11.54
C CYS A 65 -1.96 -2.73 12.49
N LEU A 66 -2.09 -3.68 13.43
CA LEU A 66 -1.00 -4.15 14.28
C LEU A 66 -0.32 -5.39 13.71
N GLU A 67 -0.84 -5.97 12.61
CA GLU A 67 -0.19 -7.10 11.95
C GLU A 67 1.16 -6.67 11.36
N SER A 68 2.17 -7.48 11.61
CA SER A 68 3.47 -7.31 10.96
C SER A 68 3.30 -7.51 9.46
N PRO A 69 3.89 -6.64 8.61
CA PRO A 69 3.76 -6.76 7.17
C PRO A 69 4.34 -8.09 6.69
N LEU A 70 3.64 -8.73 5.75
CA LEU A 70 4.17 -9.90 5.06
C LEU A 70 5.33 -9.45 4.18
N LYS A 71 6.53 -9.94 4.50
CA LYS A 71 7.72 -9.72 3.69
C LYS A 71 7.68 -10.61 2.46
N ILE A 72 7.74 -10.00 1.29
CA ILE A 72 7.75 -10.70 0.00
C ILE A 72 8.86 -10.17 -0.91
N SER A 73 9.36 -11.04 -1.77
CA SER A 73 10.28 -10.65 -2.84
C SER A 73 9.51 -9.98 -3.99
N TYR A 74 10.13 -9.00 -4.62
CA TYR A 74 9.54 -8.17 -5.70
C TYR A 74 8.88 -8.94 -6.85
N HIS A 75 9.36 -10.13 -7.22
CA HIS A 75 8.79 -10.92 -8.31
C HIS A 75 7.51 -11.68 -7.96
N ASN A 76 7.11 -11.68 -6.69
CA ASN A 76 5.90 -12.38 -6.26
C ASN A 76 4.67 -11.50 -6.44
N ASN A 77 3.65 -12.05 -7.10
CA ASN A 77 2.35 -11.39 -7.20
C ASN A 77 1.73 -11.28 -5.81
N SER A 78 1.25 -10.09 -5.47
CA SER A 78 0.69 -9.80 -4.16
C SER A 78 -0.29 -8.65 -4.24
N ALA A 79 -1.19 -8.56 -3.26
CA ALA A 79 -2.14 -7.46 -3.16
C ALA A 79 -2.45 -7.12 -1.71
N VAL A 80 -2.69 -5.84 -1.46
CA VAL A 80 -3.32 -5.32 -0.25
C VAL A 80 -4.69 -4.78 -0.62
N GLN A 81 -5.73 -5.27 0.04
CA GLN A 81 -7.07 -4.73 -0.09
C GLN A 81 -7.49 -4.07 1.23
N ASN A 82 -8.14 -2.91 1.13
CA ASN A 82 -8.80 -2.24 2.22
C ASN A 82 -10.18 -1.74 1.76
N GLY A 83 -11.21 -2.54 2.04
CA GLY A 83 -12.56 -2.31 1.58
C GLY A 83 -12.67 -2.25 0.06
N LEU A 84 -13.00 -1.06 -0.47
CA LEU A 84 -13.21 -0.84 -1.90
C LEU A 84 -11.93 -0.51 -2.68
N ILE A 85 -10.77 -0.40 -2.02
CA ILE A 85 -9.49 -0.14 -2.70
C ILE A 85 -8.59 -1.36 -2.59
N GLU A 86 -8.00 -1.78 -3.70
CA GLU A 86 -6.96 -2.82 -3.78
C GLU A 86 -5.71 -2.23 -4.44
N VAL A 87 -4.54 -2.51 -3.85
CA VAL A 87 -3.24 -2.25 -4.48
C VAL A 87 -2.57 -3.58 -4.74
N SER A 88 -2.22 -3.83 -6.00
CA SER A 88 -1.57 -5.09 -6.41
C SER A 88 -0.21 -4.83 -7.03
N VAL A 89 0.76 -5.70 -6.72
CA VAL A 89 2.06 -5.75 -7.38
C VAL A 89 2.12 -7.01 -8.23
N SER A 90 2.36 -6.85 -9.53
CA SER A 90 2.63 -7.97 -10.43
C SER A 90 3.33 -7.51 -11.70
N LYS A 91 4.27 -8.32 -12.21
CA LYS A 91 5.01 -8.04 -13.45
C LYS A 91 5.59 -6.61 -13.50
N ASN A 92 6.28 -6.20 -12.44
CA ASN A 92 6.96 -4.89 -12.34
C ASN A 92 6.01 -3.69 -12.42
N LYS A 93 4.76 -3.89 -12.01
CA LYS A 93 3.73 -2.86 -12.02
C LYS A 93 3.03 -2.82 -10.68
N LEU A 94 2.91 -1.61 -10.15
CA LEU A 94 2.04 -1.28 -9.03
C LEU A 94 0.72 -0.79 -9.62
N ARG A 95 -0.39 -1.40 -9.21
CA ARG A 95 -1.74 -1.04 -9.72
C ARG A 95 -2.68 -0.78 -8.57
N PHE A 96 -3.47 0.26 -8.72
CA PHE A 96 -4.52 0.66 -7.81
C PHE A 96 -5.86 0.36 -8.48
N TRP A 97 -6.71 -0.33 -7.76
CA TRP A 97 -8.01 -0.79 -8.24
C TRP A 97 -9.11 -0.30 -7.30
N ARG A 98 -10.25 0.08 -7.89
CA ARG A 98 -11.52 0.17 -7.18
C ARG A 98 -12.27 -1.15 -7.33
N MET A 99 -12.70 -1.70 -6.21
CA MET A 99 -13.50 -2.92 -6.16
C MET A 99 -14.98 -2.56 -6.27
N ASN A 100 -15.68 -3.20 -7.20
CA ASN A 100 -17.11 -3.04 -7.44
C ASN A 100 -17.79 -4.41 -7.27
N GLY A 101 -17.77 -4.93 -6.03
CA GLY A 101 -18.17 -6.31 -5.74
C GLY A 101 -17.12 -7.31 -6.21
N ILE A 102 -17.48 -8.16 -7.18
CA ILE A 102 -16.55 -9.16 -7.75
C ILE A 102 -15.69 -8.60 -8.90
N SER A 103 -16.05 -7.44 -9.45
CA SER A 103 -15.27 -6.79 -10.50
C SER A 103 -14.31 -5.75 -9.92
N ARG A 104 -13.32 -5.37 -10.71
CA ARG A 104 -12.36 -4.32 -10.38
C ARG A 104 -12.16 -3.36 -11.54
N GLU A 105 -12.02 -2.09 -11.21
CA GLU A 105 -11.77 -0.98 -12.12
C GLU A 105 -10.35 -0.45 -11.87
N LEU A 106 -9.54 -0.29 -12.92
CA LEU A 106 -8.20 0.28 -12.78
C LEU A 106 -8.30 1.78 -12.50
N LEU A 107 -7.80 2.23 -11.36
CA LEU A 107 -7.71 3.64 -11.03
C LEU A 107 -6.38 4.22 -11.54
N PHE A 108 -5.29 3.50 -11.30
CA PHE A 108 -3.95 3.96 -11.61
C PHE A 108 -2.99 2.79 -11.79
N GLU A 109 -2.01 2.94 -12.68
CA GLU A 109 -0.91 1.99 -12.87
C GLU A 109 0.40 2.76 -12.94
N GLU A 110 1.39 2.29 -12.19
CA GLU A 110 2.76 2.76 -12.24
C GLU A 110 3.70 1.64 -12.68
N LEU A 111 4.61 1.97 -13.58
CA LEU A 111 5.76 1.12 -13.88
C LEU A 111 6.72 1.20 -12.72
N TRP A 112 6.90 0.08 -12.03
CA TRP A 112 7.79 -0.03 -10.90
C TRP A 112 8.90 -1.04 -11.26
N PRO A 113 9.93 -0.65 -12.02
CA PRO A 113 10.95 -1.56 -12.54
C PRO A 113 11.89 -2.08 -11.44
N GLN A 114 12.57 -3.20 -11.73
CA GLN A 114 13.61 -3.70 -10.84
C GLN A 114 14.75 -2.67 -10.78
N VAL A 115 15.16 -2.30 -9.56
CA VAL A 115 16.30 -1.40 -9.38
C VAL A 115 17.58 -2.22 -9.54
N ILE A 116 18.25 -2.06 -10.69
CA ILE A 116 19.51 -2.73 -11.02
C ILE A 116 20.68 -1.81 -10.66
N GLU A 117 21.70 -2.36 -10.00
CA GLU A 117 22.84 -1.66 -9.38
C GLU A 117 23.73 -0.80 -10.29
N CYS A 118 23.53 -0.76 -11.61
CA CYS A 118 24.60 -0.26 -12.48
C CYS A 118 24.64 1.26 -12.61
N CYS A 119 23.53 1.98 -12.46
CA CYS A 119 23.49 3.44 -12.60
C CYS A 119 22.33 4.05 -11.81
N ASN A 120 22.66 4.90 -10.83
CA ASN A 120 21.78 5.67 -9.95
C ASN A 120 20.50 6.23 -10.62
N PRO A 121 19.31 6.09 -9.99
CA PRO A 121 18.42 7.24 -9.97
C PRO A 121 17.78 7.41 -8.59
N VAL A 122 18.17 8.47 -7.89
CA VAL A 122 17.30 9.09 -6.87
C VAL A 122 16.03 9.51 -7.61
N ARG A 123 14.89 8.89 -7.29
CA ARG A 123 13.57 9.34 -7.76
C ARG A 123 12.81 9.86 -6.54
N ASP A 124 12.76 11.17 -6.38
CA ASP A 124 11.81 11.82 -5.49
C ASP A 124 10.50 12.00 -6.25
N PHE A 125 9.39 11.49 -5.71
CA PHE A 125 8.05 11.74 -6.23
C PHE A 125 7.19 12.39 -5.14
N GLU A 126 6.74 13.61 -5.39
CA GLU A 126 5.62 14.25 -4.68
C GLU A 126 4.40 14.23 -5.59
N TYR A 127 3.29 13.68 -5.10
CA TYR A 127 1.99 13.75 -5.78
C TYR A 127 1.03 14.58 -4.91
N LEU A 128 0.68 15.77 -5.40
CA LEU A 128 -0.43 16.59 -4.92
C LEU A 128 -1.64 16.30 -5.80
N PHE A 129 -2.71 15.78 -5.21
CA PHE A 129 -4.01 15.64 -5.87
C PHE A 129 -4.86 16.87 -5.52
N ASN A 130 -5.32 17.60 -6.54
CA ASN A 130 -6.38 18.60 -6.43
C ASN A 130 -7.75 17.94 -6.61
#